data_AF-A0A9P1I6V7-F1
#
_entry.id   AF-A0A9P1I6V7-F1
#
_cell.length_a   1.000
_cell.length_b   1.000
_cell.length_c   1.000
_cell.angle_alpha   90.00
_cell.angle_beta   90.00
_cell.angle_gamma   90.00
#
_symmetry.space_group_name_H-M   'P 1'
#
loop_
_entity.id
_entity.type
_entity.pdbx_description
1 polymer ?
#
loop_
_entity_poly.entity_id
_entity_poly.type
_entity_poly.pdbx_seq_one_letter_code
_entity_poly.pdbx_strand_id
1 'polypeptide(L)'
;MYYFLLIIFFIHSTFSCIELDSYQEFQCRKQIRESLDEAFSSDDISDGSVEKLQLLDKTCDVWKNCRSSVCPQIFQNDLLEKACNVLDFLLNEFGECINELQTSECYQNWNPILINKENKISECLKKTIIEACGKTSWLSFEKNILNNQ
;
A
#
# COMPACT_ATOMS: atom_id res chain seq x y z
N MET A 1 35.70 -0.72 -39.15
CA MET A 1 34.26 -0.83 -39.47
C MET A 1 33.46 -1.48 -38.31
N TYR A 2 33.69 -1.06 -37.06
CA TYR A 2 33.03 -1.65 -35.87
C TYR A 2 32.31 -0.61 -34.97
N TYR A 3 32.32 0.67 -35.35
CA TYR A 3 31.68 1.73 -34.57
C TYR A 3 30.22 2.01 -34.94
N PHE A 4 29.74 1.47 -36.08
CA PHE A 4 28.37 1.71 -36.55
C PHE A 4 27.32 0.75 -35.93
N LEU A 5 27.75 -0.41 -35.42
CA LEU A 5 26.83 -1.40 -34.82
C LEU A 5 26.52 -1.13 -33.34
N LEU A 6 27.36 -0.36 -32.63
CA LEU A 6 27.11 0.01 -31.24
C LEU A 6 26.10 1.15 -31.10
N ILE A 7 25.91 1.98 -32.13
CA ILE A 7 24.95 3.08 -32.10
C ILE A 7 23.51 2.57 -32.32
N ILE A 8 23.34 1.46 -33.06
CA ILE A 8 22.00 0.91 -33.36
C ILE A 8 21.40 0.18 -32.14
N PHE A 9 22.23 -0.37 -31.24
CA PHE A 9 21.75 -0.97 -29.98
C PHE A 9 21.40 0.06 -28.90
N PHE A 10 21.96 1.28 -28.97
CA PHE A 10 21.64 2.36 -28.02
C PHE A 10 20.34 3.10 -28.35
N ILE A 11 19.79 2.95 -29.56
CA ILE A 11 18.57 3.65 -30.00
C ILE A 11 17.30 2.81 -29.80
N HIS A 12 17.42 1.51 -29.47
CA HIS A 12 16.24 0.63 -29.27
C HIS A 12 15.65 0.64 -27.84
N SER A 13 16.25 1.34 -26.88
CA SER A 13 15.78 1.32 -25.49
C SER A 13 15.02 2.57 -25.05
N THR A 14 14.80 3.53 -25.96
CA THR A 14 13.98 4.72 -25.70
C THR A 14 12.76 4.76 -26.62
N PHE A 15 12.25 3.60 -27.04
CA PHE A 15 10.90 3.54 -27.60
C PHE A 15 9.95 4.07 -26.54
N SER A 16 9.53 5.30 -26.80
CA SER A 16 8.82 6.23 -25.95
C SER A 16 7.57 5.61 -25.34
N CYS A 17 7.53 5.57 -24.01
CA CYS A 17 6.35 5.35 -23.15
C CYS A 17 5.18 6.34 -23.38
N ILE A 18 5.14 7.07 -24.50
CA ILE A 18 4.39 8.33 -24.59
C ILE A 18 3.01 8.16 -25.27
N GLU A 19 2.83 7.21 -26.19
CA GLU A 19 1.57 7.13 -26.97
C GLU A 19 0.69 5.91 -26.70
N LEU A 20 1.26 4.74 -26.35
CA LEU A 20 0.46 3.54 -26.05
C LEU A 20 -0.02 3.46 -24.59
N ASP A 21 0.56 4.27 -23.70
CA ASP A 21 0.41 4.13 -22.26
C ASP A 21 -0.77 4.92 -21.67
N SER A 22 -1.29 5.94 -22.37
CA SER A 22 -2.35 6.79 -21.82
C SER A 22 -3.67 6.03 -21.59
N TYR A 23 -4.03 5.11 -22.50
CA TYR A 23 -5.20 4.26 -22.33
C TYR A 23 -5.00 3.24 -21.20
N GLN A 24 -3.83 2.60 -21.14
CA GLN A 24 -3.51 1.63 -20.09
C GLN A 24 -3.45 2.29 -18.71
N GLU A 25 -2.83 3.47 -18.62
CA GLU A 25 -2.83 4.30 -17.41
C GLU A 25 -4.26 4.65 -16.99
N PHE A 26 -5.11 5.09 -17.92
CA PHE A 26 -6.50 5.39 -17.63
C PHE A 26 -7.26 4.17 -17.10
N GLN A 27 -7.11 3.00 -17.75
CA GLN A 27 -7.72 1.75 -17.27
C GLN A 27 -7.22 1.40 -15.86
N CYS A 28 -5.92 1.55 -15.61
CA CYS A 28 -5.33 1.30 -14.30
C CYS A 28 -5.87 2.22 -13.21
N ARG A 29 -5.95 3.53 -13.47
CA ARG A 29 -6.55 4.49 -12.53
C ARG A 29 -8.01 4.18 -12.28
N LYS A 30 -8.75 3.77 -13.32
CA LYS A 30 -10.14 3.38 -13.21
C LYS A 30 -10.31 2.15 -12.32
N GLN A 31 -9.55 1.08 -12.56
CA GLN A 31 -9.61 -0.15 -11.75
C GLN A 31 -9.22 0.08 -10.29
N ILE A 32 -8.18 0.88 -10.04
CA ILE A 32 -7.81 1.26 -8.67
C ILE A 32 -8.94 2.03 -8.00
N ARG A 33 -9.57 2.98 -8.70
CA ARG A 33 -10.70 3.73 -8.16
C ARG A 33 -11.87 2.81 -7.86
N GLU A 34 -12.24 1.92 -8.77
CA GLU A 34 -13.34 0.96 -8.55
C GLU A 34 -13.07 0.06 -7.34
N SER A 35 -11.82 -0.41 -7.19
CA SER A 35 -11.39 -1.22 -6.03
C SER A 35 -11.40 -0.44 -4.71
N LEU A 36 -10.98 0.84 -4.73
CA LEU A 36 -11.07 1.72 -3.57
C LEU A 36 -12.52 2.01 -3.21
N ASP A 37 -13.35 2.33 -4.22
CA ASP A 37 -14.77 2.59 -4.03
C ASP A 37 -15.45 1.35 -3.42
N GLU A 38 -15.13 0.13 -3.87
CA GLU A 38 -15.59 -1.11 -3.23
C GLU A 38 -15.14 -1.20 -1.76
N ALA A 39 -13.85 -0.99 -1.48
CA ALA A 39 -13.27 -1.06 -0.14
C ALA A 39 -13.81 0.00 0.84
N PHE A 40 -14.30 1.13 0.33
CA PHE A 40 -14.84 2.25 1.12
C PHE A 40 -16.37 2.43 0.99
N SER A 41 -17.06 1.63 0.18
CA SER A 41 -18.52 1.72 -0.04
C SER A 41 -19.37 1.22 1.12
N SER A 42 -18.80 0.48 2.07
CA SER A 42 -19.50 0.14 3.32
C SER A 42 -19.51 1.36 4.25
N ASP A 43 -20.70 1.81 4.66
CA ASP A 43 -20.93 2.98 5.53
C ASP A 43 -20.16 2.96 6.88
N ASP A 44 -19.51 1.85 7.25
CA ASP A 44 -18.63 1.70 8.42
C ASP A 44 -17.14 1.97 8.10
N ILE A 45 -16.82 3.23 7.75
CA ILE A 45 -15.46 3.63 7.34
C ILE A 45 -14.46 3.66 8.52
N SER A 46 -14.88 3.49 9.78
CA SER A 46 -14.01 3.72 10.95
C SER A 46 -13.26 2.51 11.50
N ASP A 47 -13.52 1.28 11.02
CA ASP A 47 -13.00 0.06 11.65
C ASP A 47 -11.73 -0.46 10.93
N GLY A 48 -10.63 -0.64 11.67
CA GLY A 48 -9.39 -1.33 11.28
C GLY A 48 -9.51 -2.86 11.10
N SER A 49 -10.69 -3.39 10.80
CA SER A 49 -10.97 -4.82 10.72
C SER A 49 -10.15 -5.53 9.65
N VAL A 50 -9.86 -6.80 9.91
CA VAL A 50 -9.12 -7.68 8.99
C VAL A 50 -9.80 -7.77 7.62
N GLU A 51 -11.13 -7.83 7.59
CA GLU A 51 -11.90 -7.89 6.33
C GLU A 51 -11.63 -6.66 5.46
N LYS A 52 -11.57 -5.47 6.07
CA LYS A 52 -11.27 -4.23 5.36
C LYS A 52 -9.82 -4.18 4.89
N LEU A 53 -8.87 -4.62 5.72
CA LEU A 53 -7.46 -4.73 5.32
C LEU A 53 -7.31 -5.65 4.10
N GLN A 54 -8.04 -6.75 4.05
CA GLN A 54 -8.05 -7.66 2.90
C GLN A 54 -8.66 -7.03 1.64
N LEU A 55 -9.71 -6.22 1.76
CA LEU A 55 -10.27 -5.48 0.62
C LEU A 55 -9.27 -4.45 0.06
N LEU A 56 -8.52 -3.80 0.94
CA LEU A 56 -7.50 -2.85 0.56
C LEU A 56 -6.25 -3.53 -0.04
N ASP A 57 -5.90 -4.72 0.44
CA ASP A 57 -4.83 -5.53 -0.12
C ASP A 57 -5.11 -5.93 -1.58
N LYS A 58 -6.37 -6.25 -1.92
CA LYS A 58 -6.77 -6.44 -3.34
C LYS A 58 -6.51 -5.20 -4.19
N THR A 59 -6.73 -4.01 -3.63
CA THR A 59 -6.42 -2.75 -4.32
C THR A 59 -4.91 -2.62 -4.56
N CYS A 60 -4.10 -3.09 -3.62
CA CYS A 60 -2.65 -3.13 -3.75
C CYS A 60 -2.19 -4.10 -4.83
N ASP A 61 -2.84 -5.24 -4.99
CA ASP A 61 -2.57 -6.17 -6.10
C ASP A 61 -2.89 -5.53 -7.46
N VAL A 62 -4.05 -4.88 -7.58
CA VAL A 62 -4.42 -4.13 -8.80
C VAL A 62 -3.36 -3.06 -9.09
N TRP A 63 -2.94 -2.31 -8.07
CA TRP A 63 -1.90 -1.29 -8.24
C TRP A 63 -0.54 -1.88 -8.63
N LYS A 64 -0.06 -2.94 -7.98
CA LYS A 64 1.20 -3.61 -8.30
C LYS A 64 1.20 -4.12 -9.74
N ASN A 65 0.10 -4.75 -10.15
CA ASN A 65 -0.08 -5.21 -11.53
C ASN A 65 -0.02 -4.03 -12.51
N CYS A 66 -0.73 -2.94 -12.22
CA CYS A 66 -0.73 -1.73 -13.02
C CYS A 66 0.65 -1.06 -13.13
N ARG A 67 1.39 -0.99 -12.02
CA ARG A 67 2.77 -0.48 -12.00
C ARG A 67 3.71 -1.32 -12.83
N SER A 68 3.48 -2.64 -12.89
CA SER A 68 4.30 -3.54 -13.71
C SER A 68 3.98 -3.45 -15.20
N SER A 69 2.75 -3.05 -15.56
CA SER A 69 2.27 -2.98 -16.94
C SER A 69 2.36 -1.59 -17.58
N VAL A 70 2.51 -0.53 -16.79
CA VAL A 70 2.58 0.88 -17.24
C VAL A 70 3.98 1.43 -16.99
N CYS A 71 4.45 2.35 -17.83
CA CYS A 71 5.79 2.90 -17.65
C CYS A 71 6.01 3.53 -16.24
N PRO A 72 7.11 3.18 -15.56
CA PRO A 72 7.37 3.59 -14.16
C PRO A 72 7.44 5.11 -13.92
N GLN A 73 7.68 5.90 -14.97
CA GLN A 73 7.79 7.36 -14.87
C GLN A 73 6.42 8.05 -14.83
N ILE A 74 5.37 7.37 -15.32
CA ILE A 74 4.00 7.93 -15.42
C ILE A 74 3.16 7.50 -14.23
N PHE A 75 3.38 6.27 -13.75
CA PHE A 75 2.57 5.65 -12.71
C PHE A 75 3.26 5.66 -11.35
N GLN A 76 3.60 6.85 -10.85
CA GLN A 76 4.10 7.04 -9.48
C GLN A 76 2.96 7.47 -8.57
N ASN A 77 2.73 6.71 -7.51
CA ASN A 77 1.80 7.06 -6.45
C ASN A 77 2.39 6.61 -5.11
N ASP A 78 3.32 7.42 -4.60
CA ASP A 78 4.07 7.15 -3.37
C ASP A 78 3.16 6.89 -2.17
N LEU A 79 1.99 7.53 -2.13
CA LEU A 79 1.01 7.34 -1.04
C LEU A 79 0.37 5.95 -1.09
N LEU A 80 -0.01 5.50 -2.30
CA LEU A 80 -0.57 4.16 -2.48
C LEU A 80 0.50 3.08 -2.27
N GLU A 81 1.73 3.31 -2.72
CA GLU A 81 2.87 2.42 -2.46
C GLU A 81 3.10 2.25 -0.95
N LYS A 82 3.17 3.35 -0.21
CA LYS A 82 3.32 3.35 1.25
C LYS A 82 2.16 2.62 1.95
N ALA A 83 0.92 2.92 1.56
CA ALA A 83 -0.26 2.25 2.11
C ALA A 83 -0.20 0.74 1.86
N CYS A 84 0.22 0.30 0.67
CA CYS A 84 0.37 -1.10 0.34
C CYS A 84 1.47 -1.80 1.13
N ASN A 85 2.59 -1.13 1.40
CA ASN A 85 3.64 -1.68 2.25
C ASN A 85 3.16 -1.84 3.70
N VAL A 86 2.36 -0.89 4.21
CA VAL A 86 1.74 -1.02 5.54
C VAL A 86 0.78 -2.21 5.58
N LEU A 87 -0.07 -2.36 4.56
CA LEU A 87 -1.03 -3.47 4.48
C LEU A 87 -0.32 -4.83 4.40
N ASP A 88 0.73 -4.92 3.58
CA ASP A 88 1.55 -6.14 3.44
C ASP A 88 2.16 -6.54 4.79
N PHE A 89 2.76 -5.59 5.51
CA PHE A 89 3.26 -5.84 6.87
C PHE A 89 2.14 -6.30 7.81
N LEU A 90 1.01 -5.60 7.82
CA LEU A 90 -0.11 -5.91 8.71
C LEU A 90 -0.63 -7.33 8.47
N LEU A 91 -0.88 -7.70 7.22
CA LEU A 91 -1.49 -8.98 6.87
C LEU A 91 -0.51 -10.15 6.94
N ASN A 92 0.74 -9.96 6.51
CA ASN A 92 1.68 -11.06 6.33
C ASN A 92 2.70 -11.20 7.47
N GLU A 93 3.14 -10.10 8.07
CA GLU A 93 4.16 -10.12 9.14
C GLU A 93 3.57 -9.91 10.53
N PHE A 94 2.45 -9.17 10.63
CA PHE A 94 1.80 -8.81 11.89
C PHE A 94 0.46 -9.51 12.11
N GLY A 95 0.05 -10.39 11.18
CA GLY A 95 -1.30 -10.96 11.12
C GLY A 95 -1.70 -11.74 12.38
N GLU A 96 -0.77 -12.46 13.00
CA GLU A 96 -1.04 -13.16 14.27
C GLU A 96 -1.47 -12.18 15.38
N CYS A 97 -0.76 -11.06 15.51
CA CYS A 97 -1.08 -10.02 16.48
C CYS A 97 -2.40 -9.31 16.16
N ILE A 98 -2.69 -9.05 14.88
CA ILE A 98 -3.94 -8.40 14.48
C ILE A 98 -5.15 -9.19 14.98
N ASN A 99 -5.12 -10.52 14.90
CA ASN A 99 -6.21 -11.35 15.39
C ASN A 99 -6.48 -11.16 16.90
N GLU A 100 -5.43 -10.92 17.70
CA GLU A 100 -5.57 -10.62 19.12
C GLU A 100 -6.09 -9.19 19.39
N LEU A 101 -5.88 -8.28 18.44
CA LEU A 101 -6.29 -6.87 18.54
C LEU A 101 -7.70 -6.61 18.03
N GLN A 102 -8.35 -7.57 17.36
CA GLN A 102 -9.67 -7.40 16.74
C GLN A 102 -10.75 -6.92 17.72
N THR A 103 -10.63 -7.22 19.01
CA THR A 103 -11.59 -6.79 20.04
C THR A 103 -11.19 -5.48 20.73
N SER A 104 -10.05 -4.89 20.38
CA SER A 104 -9.58 -3.65 20.99
C SER A 104 -10.18 -2.44 20.30
N GLU A 105 -10.89 -1.61 21.08
CA GLU A 105 -11.37 -0.30 20.62
C GLU A 105 -10.21 0.61 20.15
N CYS A 106 -9.03 0.54 20.78
CA CYS A 106 -7.87 1.31 20.33
C CYS A 106 -7.43 0.92 18.91
N TYR A 107 -7.54 -0.36 18.55
CA TYR A 107 -7.16 -0.88 17.25
C TYR A 107 -8.26 -0.65 16.22
N GLN A 108 -9.52 -0.92 16.57
CA GLN A 108 -10.66 -0.69 15.69
C GLN A 108 -10.74 0.78 15.25
N ASN A 109 -10.49 1.73 16.17
CA ASN A 109 -10.50 3.16 15.85
C ASN A 109 -9.22 3.67 15.16
N TRP A 110 -8.20 2.83 15.00
CA TRP A 110 -6.97 3.21 14.33
C TRP A 110 -7.09 2.99 12.83
N ASN A 111 -6.81 4.04 12.06
CA ASN A 111 -6.79 3.96 10.61
C ASN A 111 -5.33 3.86 10.09
N PRO A 112 -4.91 2.68 9.58
CA PRO A 112 -3.55 2.47 9.09
C PRO A 112 -3.22 3.23 7.80
N ILE A 113 -4.23 3.68 7.04
CA ILE A 113 -4.06 4.32 5.72
C ILE A 113 -4.03 5.84 5.82
N LEU A 114 -4.53 6.42 6.92
CA LEU A 114 -4.42 7.85 7.18
C LEU A 114 -2.98 8.21 7.56
N ILE A 115 -2.07 8.01 6.63
CA ILE A 115 -0.65 8.33 6.72
C ILE A 115 -0.50 9.85 6.50
N ASN A 116 -1.09 10.65 7.37
CA ASN A 116 -0.82 12.08 7.46
C ASN A 116 0.15 12.34 8.62
N LYS A 117 0.93 13.41 8.53
CA LYS A 117 1.94 13.84 9.53
C LYS A 117 1.42 13.95 10.98
N GLU A 118 0.10 13.94 11.17
CA GLU A 118 -0.55 14.04 12.48
C GLU A 118 -1.00 12.69 13.05
N ASN A 119 -0.92 11.61 12.28
CA ASN A 119 -1.34 10.28 12.72
C ASN A 119 -0.23 9.64 13.58
N LYS A 120 0.00 10.26 14.75
CA LYS A 120 0.82 9.70 15.81
C LYS A 120 0.12 8.45 16.31
N ILE A 121 0.84 7.34 16.34
CA ILE A 121 0.37 6.11 16.97
C ILE A 121 -0.01 6.46 18.42
N SER A 122 -1.27 6.23 18.77
CA SER A 122 -1.78 6.64 20.09
C SER A 122 -1.14 5.78 21.19
N GLU A 123 -0.99 6.35 22.40
CA GLU A 123 -0.55 5.56 23.56
C GLU A 123 -1.55 4.45 23.91
N CYS A 124 -2.84 4.62 23.56
CA CYS A 124 -3.87 3.58 23.63
C CYS A 124 -3.45 2.36 22.81
N LEU A 125 -3.19 2.56 21.51
CA LEU A 125 -2.83 1.49 20.58
C LEU A 125 -1.51 0.82 20.95
N LYS A 126 -0.50 1.62 21.32
CA LYS A 126 0.77 1.11 21.82
C LYS A 126 0.60 0.19 23.01
N LYS A 127 -0.17 0.61 24.01
CA LYS A 127 -0.42 -0.19 25.21
C LYS A 127 -1.12 -1.49 24.84
N THR A 128 -2.16 -1.45 24.00
CA THR A 128 -2.87 -2.64 23.53
C THR A 128 -1.94 -3.62 22.83
N ILE A 129 -1.09 -3.15 21.90
CA ILE A 129 -0.16 -4.01 21.17
C ILE A 129 0.86 -4.66 22.13
N ILE A 130 1.37 -3.92 23.10
CA ILE A 130 2.31 -4.47 24.09
C ILE A 130 1.62 -5.51 24.98
N GLU A 131 0.37 -5.28 25.37
CA GLU A 131 -0.40 -6.17 26.25
C GLU A 131 -0.84 -7.45 25.54
N ALA A 132 -1.28 -7.36 24.29
CA ALA A 132 -1.66 -8.52 23.50
C ALA A 132 -0.42 -9.28 22.99
N CYS A 133 0.45 -8.58 22.26
CA CYS A 133 1.46 -9.20 21.42
C CYS A 133 2.89 -9.00 21.92
N GLY A 134 3.09 -8.27 23.01
CA GLY A 134 4.40 -8.03 23.61
C GLY A 134 5.20 -6.88 23.01
N LYS A 135 6.28 -6.52 23.72
CA LYS A 135 7.13 -5.36 23.39
C LYS A 135 7.86 -5.48 22.05
N THR A 136 8.26 -6.69 21.67
CA THR A 136 8.95 -6.93 20.38
C THR A 136 8.03 -6.63 19.20
N SER A 137 6.77 -7.07 19.28
CA SER A 137 5.74 -6.81 18.28
C SER A 137 5.47 -5.32 18.14
N TRP A 138 5.38 -4.60 19.27
CA TRP A 138 5.29 -3.13 19.26
C TRP A 138 6.43 -2.46 18.50
N LEU A 139 7.69 -2.84 18.77
CA LEU A 139 8.84 -2.22 18.11
C LEU A 139 8.85 -2.48 16.59
N SER A 140 8.44 -3.67 16.17
CA SER A 140 8.29 -3.99 14.74
C SER A 140 7.18 -3.16 14.09
N PHE A 141 6.03 -3.07 14.75
CA PHE A 141 4.89 -2.27 14.33
C PHE A 141 5.27 -0.79 14.18
N GLU A 142 5.82 -0.17 15.23
CA GLU A 142 6.21 1.23 15.25
C GLU A 142 7.20 1.54 14.11
N LYS A 143 8.20 0.69 13.92
CA LYS A 143 9.19 0.85 12.85
C LYS A 143 8.55 0.79 11.46
N ASN A 144 7.70 -0.21 11.20
CA ASN A 144 7.09 -0.38 9.88
C ASN A 144 6.08 0.71 9.54
N ILE A 145 5.29 1.15 10.53
CA ILE A 145 4.36 2.26 10.32
C ILE A 145 5.12 3.57 10.09
N LEU A 146 6.14 3.89 10.90
CA LEU A 146 6.90 5.14 10.75
C LEU A 146 7.73 5.21 9.45
N ASN A 147 8.28 4.09 8.99
CA ASN A 147 9.05 4.06 7.73
C ASN A 147 8.17 4.25 6.50
N ASN A 148 6.88 3.98 6.62
CA ASN A 148 5.90 4.15 5.55
C ASN A 148 5.04 5.41 5.77
N GLN A 149 5.38 6.29 6.73
CA GLN A 149 4.84 7.65 6.84
C GLN A 149 5.45 8.60 5.81
#